data_AF-A0AAU7DKG1-F1
#
_entry.id   AF-A0AAU7DKG1-F1
#
_cell.length_a   1.000
_cell.length_b   1.000
_cell.length_c   1.000
_cell.angle_alpha   90.00
_cell.angle_beta   90.00
_cell.angle_gamma   90.00
#
_symmetry.space_group_name_H-M   'P 1'
#
loop_
_entity.id
_entity.type
_entity.pdbx_description
1 polymer ?
#
loop_
_entity_poly.entity_id
_entity_poly.type
_entity_poly.pdbx_seq_one_letter_code
_entity_poly.pdbx_strand_id
1 'polypeptide(L)'
;MNVEKTAREKSELTGGDWLSSRREFVAGFAALGFFACAEKEIAWAEATPGWSGLPARPEERPLDFHALANAFDAWVMDPAHGLNTIAKDGRQVFPSALQGEQDGGLTTYAPMALGKELRGEGLDGLATSLKGYFSEPYGLFLDGAGATLCEYWYLMNVTAMAYGLIRLRFVKDPEWLARVEKSATRLKDMAQQIHYDFNSQGYDFAKAAAFTRQDIYRQPDAVGGYSYVMLLAWKLTGKETFLAEAKIAIDRYLDFAANPWYEIPSGAMAVLAAARLEAMGHPTNAEKALRFVLDAKIGLMATGRWGGREVNGLMAGFCTEPAGQTYSMESMVTLPYLLPAVRFRPELAGEVARLALNVSANMRLFYPEYLPHENQSRPELPPMFPYERLSREEKGHSPYATGDFAAHRSIYGGAYAMWLDKMIQTQGDPWLLRWDLGKTDFMEPDLPPAFLYYNPWPEAKRVTVAMPNKEDRLYDLMRKKPLQTHAGTGELILRPFEAKAVEIRS
;
A
#
# COMPACT_ATOMS: atom_id res chain seq x y z
N MET A 1 30.33 -7.50 55.48
CA MET A 1 30.43 -7.77 56.93
C MET A 1 29.08 -8.30 57.36
N ASN A 2 29.04 -9.59 57.73
CA ASN A 2 28.05 -10.36 58.51
C ASN A 2 26.61 -9.87 58.68
N VAL A 3 25.57 -10.70 58.76
CA VAL A 3 25.24 -12.13 58.58
C VAL A 3 23.80 -12.15 59.12
N GLU A 4 22.84 -12.78 58.45
CA GLU A 4 21.92 -13.66 59.18
C GLU A 4 21.18 -14.62 58.23
N LYS A 5 21.45 -15.90 58.49
CA LYS A 5 20.86 -17.13 57.97
C LYS A 5 20.25 -17.80 59.19
N THR A 6 19.05 -18.36 59.07
CA THR A 6 18.56 -19.58 59.76
C THR A 6 17.13 -19.82 59.30
N ALA A 7 16.54 -21.01 59.17
CA ALA A 7 16.88 -22.44 59.03
C ALA A 7 15.49 -23.10 58.89
N ARG A 8 15.15 -23.87 57.85
CA ARG A 8 15.31 -25.34 57.67
C ARG A 8 14.88 -26.22 58.86
N GLU A 9 13.76 -26.94 58.67
CA GLU A 9 13.43 -28.33 59.08
C GLU A 9 12.15 -28.72 58.30
N LYS A 10 12.03 -29.72 57.41
CA LYS A 10 12.29 -31.18 57.34
C LYS A 10 11.35 -32.08 58.18
N SER A 11 10.51 -32.83 57.45
CA SER A 11 9.92 -34.16 57.75
C SER A 11 9.28 -34.62 56.42
N GLU A 12 9.87 -35.52 55.63
CA GLU A 12 9.67 -36.99 55.62
C GLU A 12 8.19 -37.44 55.48
N LEU A 13 7.79 -38.49 54.76
CA LEU A 13 8.26 -39.31 53.62
C LEU A 13 7.15 -40.37 53.45
N THR A 14 6.53 -40.52 52.28
CA THR A 14 5.86 -41.74 51.72
C THR A 14 5.18 -41.28 50.42
N GLY A 15 5.39 -41.81 49.21
CA GLY A 15 5.73 -43.16 48.76
C GLY A 15 4.68 -43.53 47.71
N GLY A 16 5.04 -43.57 46.42
CA GLY A 16 4.12 -43.94 45.34
C GLY A 16 4.59 -43.56 43.93
N ASP A 17 5.41 -44.43 43.34
CA ASP A 17 5.69 -44.72 41.92
C ASP A 17 5.11 -43.83 40.80
N TRP A 18 5.98 -43.41 39.86
CA TRP A 18 5.97 -43.92 38.47
C TRP A 18 7.13 -43.36 37.63
N LEU A 19 8.18 -44.18 37.44
CA LEU A 19 9.24 -43.97 36.44
C LEU A 19 9.58 -45.32 35.78
N SER A 20 8.80 -45.69 34.77
CA SER A 20 9.11 -46.69 33.74
C SER A 20 7.97 -46.59 32.72
N SER A 21 8.15 -46.19 31.46
CA SER A 21 8.84 -46.98 30.45
C SER A 21 9.07 -46.13 29.19
N ARG A 22 10.34 -45.81 28.91
CA ARG A 22 10.83 -45.66 27.54
C ARG A 22 11.18 -47.06 27.05
N ARG A 23 10.52 -47.52 25.99
CA ARG A 23 10.65 -48.77 25.22
C ARG A 23 9.40 -49.63 25.32
N GLU A 24 8.48 -49.40 24.40
CA GLU A 24 7.58 -50.38 23.76
C GLU A 24 6.59 -49.62 22.86
N PHE A 25 7.07 -49.18 21.69
CA PHE A 25 6.21 -48.94 20.52
C PHE A 25 7.03 -49.02 19.22
N VAL A 26 7.89 -50.05 19.14
CA VAL A 26 8.60 -50.48 17.92
C VAL A 26 8.64 -52.00 17.95
N ALA A 27 7.59 -52.65 17.44
CA ALA A 27 7.62 -53.99 16.85
C ALA A 27 6.18 -54.44 16.55
N GLY A 28 5.87 -54.65 15.27
CA GLY A 28 4.65 -55.32 14.84
C GLY A 28 3.81 -54.52 13.87
N PHE A 29 4.28 -54.37 12.63
CA PHE A 29 3.53 -54.68 11.41
C PHE A 29 4.44 -54.41 10.19
N ALA A 30 5.40 -55.31 10.00
CA ALA A 30 6.00 -55.55 8.70
C ALA A 30 5.36 -56.84 8.16
N ALA A 31 4.51 -56.70 7.15
CA ALA A 31 4.20 -57.67 6.08
C ALA A 31 2.74 -57.51 5.63
N LEU A 32 2.52 -56.72 4.56
CA LEU A 32 1.66 -57.06 3.42
C LEU A 32 1.58 -55.87 2.45
N GLY A 33 2.05 -56.09 1.22
CA GLY A 33 1.51 -55.41 0.04
C GLY A 33 2.14 -54.08 -0.35
N PHE A 34 3.20 -54.15 -1.14
CA PHE A 34 3.62 -53.10 -2.07
C PHE A 34 2.43 -52.66 -2.94
N PHE A 35 1.91 -51.45 -2.71
CA PHE A 35 1.47 -50.57 -3.79
C PHE A 35 2.34 -49.33 -3.72
N ALA A 36 3.40 -49.33 -4.51
CA ALA A 36 4.12 -48.13 -4.86
C ALA A 36 3.17 -47.23 -5.65
N CYS A 37 2.43 -46.35 -4.97
CA CYS A 37 1.92 -45.16 -5.61
C CYS A 37 3.13 -44.25 -5.75
N ALA A 38 3.74 -44.26 -6.94
CA ALA A 38 4.75 -43.29 -7.29
C ALA A 38 4.12 -41.90 -7.14
N GLU A 39 4.45 -41.20 -6.05
CA GLU A 39 4.40 -39.76 -6.03
C GLU A 39 5.39 -39.30 -7.11
N LYS A 40 4.87 -39.09 -8.32
CA LYS A 40 5.52 -38.21 -9.27
C LYS A 40 5.63 -36.88 -8.53
N GLU A 41 6.84 -36.50 -8.14
CA GLU A 41 7.25 -35.11 -8.20
C GLU A 41 6.92 -34.63 -9.61
N ILE A 42 5.73 -34.08 -9.77
CA ILE A 42 5.38 -33.28 -10.92
C ILE A 42 6.32 -32.09 -10.78
N ALA A 43 7.40 -32.07 -11.56
CA ALA A 43 8.19 -30.87 -11.77
C ALA A 43 7.23 -29.83 -12.35
N TRP A 44 6.65 -29.00 -11.48
CA TRP A 44 5.92 -27.82 -11.87
C TRP A 44 6.90 -27.01 -12.73
N ALA A 45 6.49 -26.61 -13.93
CA ALA A 45 7.31 -25.72 -14.74
C ALA A 45 7.65 -24.50 -13.85
N GLU A 46 8.92 -24.36 -13.47
CA GLU A 46 9.34 -23.30 -12.56
C GLU A 46 9.07 -21.97 -13.26
N ALA A 47 8.17 -21.18 -12.68
CA ALA A 47 7.88 -19.85 -13.18
C ALA A 47 9.17 -19.04 -13.13
N THR A 48 9.62 -18.49 -14.26
CA THR A 48 10.71 -17.52 -14.22
C THR A 48 10.22 -16.30 -13.42
N PRO A 49 10.94 -15.89 -12.36
CA PRO A 49 10.60 -14.68 -11.62
C PRO A 49 10.48 -13.49 -12.57
N GLY A 50 9.62 -12.53 -12.21
CA GLY A 50 9.61 -11.24 -12.88
C GLY A 50 10.98 -10.56 -12.80
N TRP A 51 11.20 -9.49 -13.57
CA TRP A 51 12.49 -8.78 -13.46
C TRP A 51 12.68 -8.12 -12.09
N SER A 52 11.58 -7.93 -11.33
CA SER A 52 11.60 -7.49 -9.93
C SER A 52 12.13 -8.56 -8.95
N GLY A 53 12.29 -9.81 -9.39
CA GLY A 53 12.65 -10.94 -8.53
C GLY A 53 11.50 -11.50 -7.69
N LEU A 54 10.30 -10.94 -7.80
CA LEU A 54 9.12 -11.46 -7.11
C LEU A 54 8.65 -12.80 -7.73
N PRO A 55 8.23 -13.76 -6.89
CA PRO A 55 7.69 -15.02 -7.40
C PRO A 55 6.36 -14.78 -8.11
N ALA A 56 6.05 -15.66 -9.05
CA ALA A 56 4.79 -15.60 -9.79
C ALA A 56 3.57 -15.83 -8.88
N ARG A 57 3.72 -16.58 -7.79
CA ARG A 57 2.68 -16.88 -6.81
C ARG A 57 3.28 -16.83 -5.41
N PRO A 58 2.67 -16.13 -4.44
CA PRO A 58 3.08 -16.25 -3.06
C PRO A 58 2.79 -17.64 -2.51
N GLU A 59 3.38 -17.98 -1.37
CA GLU A 59 3.16 -19.28 -0.71
C GLU A 59 1.76 -19.40 -0.14
N GLU A 60 1.22 -18.26 0.24
CA GLU A 60 0.00 -18.17 0.98
C GLU A 60 -1.09 -17.41 0.23
N ARG A 61 -2.35 -17.78 0.49
CA ARG A 61 -3.51 -17.19 -0.21
C ARG A 61 -3.66 -15.70 0.12
N PRO A 62 -4.06 -14.84 -0.82
CA PRO A 62 -4.40 -13.44 -0.54
C PRO A 62 -5.37 -13.27 0.64
N LEU A 63 -5.17 -12.22 1.43
CA LEU A 63 -6.06 -11.85 2.53
C LEU A 63 -7.46 -11.48 2.05
N ASP A 64 -8.46 -11.69 2.91
CA ASP A 64 -9.79 -11.13 2.73
C ASP A 64 -9.81 -9.67 3.21
N PHE A 65 -9.48 -8.76 2.30
CA PHE A 65 -9.52 -7.32 2.59
C PHE A 65 -10.93 -6.82 2.91
N HIS A 66 -11.99 -7.49 2.46
CA HIS A 66 -13.36 -7.11 2.81
C HIS A 66 -13.61 -7.33 4.30
N ALA A 67 -13.25 -8.51 4.80
CA ALA A 67 -13.36 -8.83 6.23
C ALA A 67 -12.49 -7.91 7.08
N LEU A 68 -11.22 -7.69 6.68
CA LEU A 68 -10.31 -6.79 7.39
C LEU A 68 -10.82 -5.34 7.42
N ALA A 69 -11.28 -4.82 6.29
CA ALA A 69 -11.83 -3.47 6.20
C ALA A 69 -13.07 -3.29 7.07
N ASN A 70 -14.01 -4.26 7.07
CA ASN A 70 -15.21 -4.18 7.88
C ASN A 70 -14.88 -4.23 9.39
N ALA A 71 -13.95 -5.10 9.80
CA ALA A 71 -13.53 -5.19 11.20
C ALA A 71 -12.81 -3.92 11.67
N PHE A 72 -11.92 -3.38 10.83
CA PHE A 72 -11.21 -2.13 11.10
C PHE A 72 -12.17 -0.93 11.19
N ASP A 73 -13.03 -0.74 10.18
CA ASP A 73 -13.98 0.39 10.12
C ASP A 73 -14.96 0.35 11.29
N ALA A 74 -15.57 -0.81 11.56
CA ALA A 74 -16.50 -0.98 12.68
C ALA A 74 -15.86 -0.60 14.02
N TRP A 75 -14.59 -0.95 14.22
CA TRP A 75 -13.89 -0.65 15.47
C TRP A 75 -13.50 0.82 15.59
N VAL A 76 -12.88 1.39 14.56
CA VAL A 76 -12.42 2.79 14.55
C VAL A 76 -13.58 3.78 14.66
N MET A 77 -14.70 3.47 14.02
CA MET A 77 -15.85 4.36 13.98
C MET A 77 -16.75 4.27 15.22
N ASP A 78 -16.59 3.23 16.06
CA ASP A 78 -17.35 3.09 17.30
C ASP A 78 -16.89 4.13 18.34
N PRO A 79 -17.80 5.06 18.77
CA PRO A 79 -17.47 6.06 19.77
C PRO A 79 -17.01 5.48 21.12
N ALA A 80 -17.36 4.23 21.44
CA ALA A 80 -16.95 3.57 22.69
C ALA A 80 -15.42 3.38 22.78
N HIS A 81 -14.72 3.36 21.65
CA HIS A 81 -13.26 3.19 21.60
C HIS A 81 -12.49 4.51 21.56
N GLY A 82 -13.15 5.64 21.32
CA GLY A 82 -12.54 6.97 21.40
C GLY A 82 -11.48 7.31 20.35
N LEU A 83 -11.37 6.57 19.23
CA LEU A 83 -10.45 6.91 18.14
C LEU A 83 -11.00 7.96 17.17
N ASN A 84 -12.31 7.97 16.97
CA ASN A 84 -13.01 8.94 16.15
C ASN A 84 -13.49 10.09 17.04
N THR A 85 -12.74 11.20 17.07
CA THR A 85 -13.02 12.32 17.98
C THR A 85 -13.25 13.62 17.23
N ILE A 86 -13.91 14.57 17.89
CA ILE A 86 -14.08 15.93 17.38
C ILE A 86 -13.13 16.86 18.15
N ALA A 87 -12.17 17.45 17.44
CA ALA A 87 -11.26 18.44 17.98
C ALA A 87 -11.98 19.76 18.33
N LYS A 88 -11.31 20.63 19.09
CA LYS A 88 -11.88 21.91 19.56
C LYS A 88 -12.30 22.85 18.42
N ASP A 89 -11.69 22.70 17.26
CA ASP A 89 -11.98 23.47 16.05
C ASP A 89 -13.10 22.84 15.18
N GLY A 90 -13.75 21.78 15.67
CA GLY A 90 -14.85 21.09 15.01
C GLY A 90 -14.43 20.05 13.98
N ARG A 91 -13.11 19.84 13.76
CA ARG A 91 -12.64 18.77 12.88
C ARG A 91 -12.87 17.42 13.52
N GLN A 92 -13.35 16.47 12.74
CA GLN A 92 -13.19 15.05 13.04
C GLN A 92 -11.71 14.67 12.83
N VAL A 93 -11.11 14.01 13.82
CA VAL A 93 -9.71 13.59 13.81
C VAL A 93 -9.57 12.15 14.28
N PHE A 94 -8.52 11.50 13.79
CA PHE A 94 -8.13 10.15 14.19
C PHE A 94 -6.66 10.19 14.62
N PRO A 95 -6.25 9.46 15.67
CA PRO A 95 -4.84 9.31 15.98
C PRO A 95 -4.13 8.45 14.93
N SER A 96 -2.82 8.66 14.74
CA SER A 96 -2.03 7.90 13.78
C SER A 96 -1.88 6.42 14.17
N ALA A 97 -1.91 6.14 15.47
CA ALA A 97 -1.77 4.80 16.03
C ALA A 97 -2.83 4.51 17.08
N LEU A 98 -3.09 3.23 17.32
CA LEU A 98 -4.10 2.77 18.28
C LEU A 98 -3.84 3.24 19.71
N GLN A 99 -2.57 3.45 20.06
CA GLN A 99 -2.15 3.97 21.36
C GLN A 99 -2.05 5.50 21.40
N GLY A 100 -2.31 6.18 20.28
CA GLY A 100 -2.26 7.62 20.18
C GLY A 100 -3.56 8.27 20.64
N GLU A 101 -3.44 9.48 21.19
CA GLU A 101 -4.59 10.31 21.60
C GLU A 101 -4.68 11.62 20.79
N GLN A 102 -3.60 11.97 20.10
CA GLN A 102 -3.49 13.23 19.37
C GLN A 102 -3.98 13.08 17.94
N ASP A 103 -4.34 14.19 17.33
CA ASP A 103 -4.63 14.27 15.90
C ASP A 103 -3.44 13.72 15.09
N GLY A 104 -3.67 12.62 14.38
CA GLY A 104 -2.71 11.96 13.51
C GLY A 104 -2.48 12.69 12.17
N GLY A 105 -3.05 13.88 12.01
CA GLY A 105 -2.84 14.72 10.85
C GLY A 105 -3.63 14.27 9.62
N LEU A 106 -3.43 14.99 8.52
CA LEU A 106 -4.04 14.68 7.24
C LEU A 106 -3.53 13.33 6.68
N THR A 107 -2.32 12.91 7.02
CA THR A 107 -1.75 11.60 6.68
C THR A 107 -2.54 10.44 7.29
N THR A 108 -3.29 10.69 8.38
CA THR A 108 -4.20 9.71 8.98
C THR A 108 -5.65 9.94 8.54
N TYR A 109 -6.10 11.20 8.56
CA TYR A 109 -7.48 11.54 8.22
C TYR A 109 -7.81 11.25 6.75
N ALA A 110 -6.92 11.59 5.82
CA ALA A 110 -7.19 11.44 4.38
C ALA A 110 -7.35 9.98 3.93
N PRO A 111 -6.50 9.01 4.34
CA PRO A 111 -6.72 7.61 3.96
C PRO A 111 -7.99 7.03 4.61
N MET A 112 -8.35 7.45 5.82
CA MET A 112 -9.65 7.11 6.42
C MET A 112 -10.80 7.61 5.55
N ALA A 113 -10.82 8.91 5.25
CA ALA A 113 -11.87 9.54 4.44
C ALA A 113 -11.96 8.93 3.04
N LEU A 114 -10.84 8.73 2.35
CA LEU A 114 -10.82 8.12 1.02
C LEU A 114 -11.32 6.68 1.06
N GLY A 115 -10.95 5.90 2.07
CA GLY A 115 -11.47 4.53 2.24
C GLY A 115 -13.00 4.51 2.33
N LYS A 116 -13.58 5.38 3.18
CA LYS A 116 -15.04 5.54 3.30
C LYS A 116 -15.71 5.99 2.00
N GLU A 117 -15.10 6.93 1.28
CA GLU A 117 -15.64 7.41 0.01
C GLU A 117 -15.57 6.34 -1.10
N LEU A 118 -14.47 5.59 -1.19
CA LEU A 118 -14.34 4.48 -2.14
C LEU A 118 -15.38 3.39 -1.89
N ARG A 119 -15.75 3.18 -0.62
CA ARG A 119 -16.80 2.25 -0.20
C ARG A 119 -18.23 2.80 -0.39
N GLY A 120 -18.38 4.07 -0.71
CA GLY A 120 -19.67 4.74 -0.88
C GLY A 120 -20.39 5.04 0.45
N GLU A 121 -19.67 4.95 1.56
CA GLU A 121 -20.20 5.18 2.91
C GLU A 121 -20.12 6.67 3.28
N GLY A 122 -19.10 7.36 2.77
CA GLY A 122 -18.79 8.74 3.12
C GLY A 122 -18.32 8.89 4.57
N LEU A 123 -17.85 10.09 4.90
CA LEU A 123 -17.39 10.42 6.24
C LEU A 123 -18.00 11.73 6.71
N ASP A 124 -18.68 11.70 7.85
CA ASP A 124 -19.34 12.88 8.43
C ASP A 124 -18.32 13.96 8.76
N GLY A 125 -18.67 15.22 8.48
CA GLY A 125 -17.78 16.35 8.74
C GLY A 125 -16.58 16.47 7.79
N LEU A 126 -16.53 15.68 6.69
CA LEU A 126 -15.44 15.70 5.71
C LEU A 126 -15.02 17.10 5.28
N ALA A 127 -15.98 17.96 4.92
CA ALA A 127 -15.70 19.32 4.49
C ALA A 127 -15.01 20.15 5.60
N THR A 128 -15.48 20.02 6.84
CA THR A 128 -14.92 20.73 8.01
C THR A 128 -13.50 20.25 8.30
N SER A 129 -13.28 18.93 8.38
CA SER A 129 -11.97 18.35 8.64
C SER A 129 -10.96 18.70 7.56
N LEU A 130 -11.30 18.45 6.29
CA LEU A 130 -10.41 18.73 5.17
C LEU A 130 -10.05 20.22 5.08
N LYS A 131 -11.01 21.11 5.39
CA LYS A 131 -10.77 22.56 5.40
C LYS A 131 -9.79 22.96 6.50
N GLY A 132 -9.82 22.37 7.68
CA GLY A 132 -8.89 22.75 8.74
C GLY A 132 -7.46 22.24 8.55
N TYR A 133 -7.24 21.29 7.64
CA TYR A 133 -5.89 20.95 7.15
C TYR A 133 -5.40 21.86 6.00
N PHE A 134 -6.28 22.70 5.44
CA PHE A 134 -5.89 23.71 4.48
C PHE A 134 -5.36 24.95 5.22
N SER A 135 -4.08 25.23 5.07
CA SER A 135 -3.47 26.44 5.62
C SER A 135 -3.83 27.65 4.76
N GLU A 136 -4.76 28.48 5.22
CA GLU A 136 -5.12 29.71 4.50
C GLU A 136 -3.93 30.70 4.35
N PRO A 137 -3.05 30.89 5.35
CA PRO A 137 -1.89 31.78 5.24
C PRO A 137 -0.88 31.34 4.18
N TYR A 138 -0.62 30.04 4.05
CA TYR A 138 0.34 29.53 3.07
C TYR A 138 -0.31 29.11 1.77
N GLY A 139 -1.61 28.84 1.79
CA GLY A 139 -2.41 28.47 0.62
C GLY A 139 -2.26 27.03 0.17
N LEU A 140 -1.97 26.07 1.07
CA LEU A 140 -1.80 24.65 0.73
C LEU A 140 -2.32 23.73 1.84
N PHE A 141 -2.51 22.45 1.51
CA PHE A 141 -2.80 21.41 2.48
C PHE A 141 -1.52 20.99 3.22
N LEU A 142 -1.61 20.90 4.54
CA LEU A 142 -0.52 20.48 5.41
C LEU A 142 -0.97 19.32 6.30
N ASP A 143 0.00 18.51 6.74
CA ASP A 143 -0.31 17.35 7.58
C ASP A 143 -0.90 17.76 8.93
N GLY A 144 -0.28 18.73 9.61
CA GLY A 144 -0.81 19.30 10.85
C GLY A 144 -1.62 20.58 10.63
N ALA A 145 -2.74 20.72 11.33
CA ALA A 145 -3.49 21.98 11.37
C ALA A 145 -2.62 23.08 12.01
N GLY A 146 -2.46 24.20 11.28
CA GLY A 146 -1.61 25.31 11.70
C GLY A 146 -0.10 25.05 11.56
N ALA A 147 0.30 23.92 10.97
CA ALA A 147 1.71 23.66 10.67
C ALA A 147 2.28 24.75 9.73
N THR A 148 3.58 24.99 9.85
CA THR A 148 4.31 25.91 8.97
C THR A 148 5.40 25.20 8.17
N LEU A 149 5.71 23.96 8.54
CA LEU A 149 6.81 23.17 8.02
C LEU A 149 6.27 21.78 7.68
N CYS A 150 6.69 21.23 6.54
CA CYS A 150 6.30 19.90 6.10
C CYS A 150 7.47 19.23 5.39
N GLU A 151 7.67 17.93 5.64
CA GLU A 151 8.55 17.12 4.79
C GLU A 151 7.97 16.95 3.40
N TYR A 152 8.81 16.74 2.40
CA TYR A 152 8.34 16.70 1.02
C TYR A 152 7.45 15.50 0.72
N TRP A 153 7.80 14.31 1.20
CA TRP A 153 6.99 13.11 0.97
C TRP A 153 5.60 13.26 1.60
N TYR A 154 5.51 13.75 2.84
CA TYR A 154 4.24 14.08 3.50
C TYR A 154 3.47 15.10 2.67
N LEU A 155 4.12 16.21 2.27
CA LEU A 155 3.50 17.27 1.49
C LEU A 155 2.89 16.74 0.19
N MET A 156 3.61 15.89 -0.55
CA MET A 156 3.08 15.29 -1.79
C MET A 156 1.94 14.30 -1.50
N ASN A 157 2.11 13.42 -0.52
CA ASN A 157 1.13 12.39 -0.17
C ASN A 157 -0.20 13.00 0.30
N VAL A 158 -0.15 13.91 1.28
CA VAL A 158 -1.37 14.53 1.83
C VAL A 158 -2.05 15.44 0.80
N THR A 159 -1.29 16.12 -0.06
CA THR A 159 -1.87 16.92 -1.15
C THR A 159 -2.55 16.03 -2.19
N ALA A 160 -1.91 14.93 -2.59
CA ALA A 160 -2.48 13.96 -3.53
C ALA A 160 -3.82 13.40 -3.00
N MET A 161 -3.87 13.03 -1.72
CA MET A 161 -5.09 12.53 -1.09
C MET A 161 -6.16 13.61 -0.92
N ALA A 162 -5.78 14.84 -0.53
CA ALA A 162 -6.72 15.97 -0.45
C ALA A 162 -7.36 16.28 -1.81
N TYR A 163 -6.57 16.29 -2.88
CA TYR A 163 -7.08 16.48 -4.24
C TYR A 163 -7.96 15.31 -4.69
N GLY A 164 -7.63 14.07 -4.30
CA GLY A 164 -8.47 12.90 -4.50
C GLY A 164 -9.84 13.05 -3.83
N LEU A 165 -9.89 13.47 -2.56
CA LEU A 165 -11.15 13.74 -1.85
C LEU A 165 -11.96 14.84 -2.53
N ILE A 166 -11.31 15.92 -2.96
CA ILE A 166 -11.96 17.00 -3.70
C ILE A 166 -12.52 16.49 -5.02
N ARG A 167 -11.80 15.63 -5.75
CA ARG A 167 -12.32 15.01 -6.98
C ARG A 167 -13.60 14.22 -6.69
N LEU A 168 -13.59 13.40 -5.64
CA LEU A 168 -14.72 12.50 -5.34
C LEU A 168 -15.95 13.26 -4.85
N ARG A 169 -15.78 14.32 -4.04
CA ARG A 169 -16.88 14.94 -3.31
C ARG A 169 -17.17 16.40 -3.62
N PHE A 170 -16.17 17.14 -4.08
CA PHE A 170 -16.24 18.59 -4.15
C PHE A 170 -15.90 19.15 -5.54
N VAL A 171 -15.81 18.29 -6.57
CA VAL A 171 -15.41 18.71 -7.93
C VAL A 171 -16.38 19.71 -8.57
N LYS A 172 -17.63 19.75 -8.11
CA LYS A 172 -18.64 20.72 -8.58
C LYS A 172 -18.68 22.01 -7.75
N ASP A 173 -17.90 22.08 -6.67
CA ASP A 173 -17.85 23.23 -5.77
C ASP A 173 -16.68 24.15 -6.16
N PRO A 174 -16.96 25.39 -6.63
CA PRO A 174 -15.92 26.30 -7.07
C PRO A 174 -14.97 26.74 -5.95
N GLU A 175 -15.40 26.74 -4.68
CA GLU A 175 -14.52 27.10 -3.57
C GLU A 175 -13.45 26.04 -3.32
N TRP A 176 -13.80 24.77 -3.50
CA TRP A 176 -12.84 23.67 -3.38
C TRP A 176 -11.88 23.63 -4.56
N LEU A 177 -12.35 23.88 -5.78
CA LEU A 177 -11.46 24.02 -6.94
C LEU A 177 -10.52 25.22 -6.80
N ALA A 178 -10.98 26.33 -6.23
CA ALA A 178 -10.13 27.48 -5.92
C ALA A 178 -9.03 27.13 -4.89
N ARG A 179 -9.31 26.26 -3.90
CA ARG A 179 -8.29 25.74 -2.96
C ARG A 179 -7.26 24.85 -3.65
N VAL A 180 -7.68 23.98 -4.57
CA VAL A 180 -6.77 23.18 -5.40
C VAL A 180 -5.84 24.09 -6.19
N GLU A 181 -6.41 25.11 -6.84
CA GLU A 181 -5.63 26.07 -7.62
C GLU A 181 -4.63 26.85 -6.75
N LYS A 182 -5.07 27.36 -5.59
CA LYS A 182 -4.21 28.09 -4.64
C LYS A 182 -3.06 27.21 -4.16
N SER A 183 -3.35 25.95 -3.81
CA SER A 183 -2.38 24.93 -3.39
C SER A 183 -1.38 24.59 -4.49
N ALA A 184 -1.85 24.29 -5.70
CA ALA A 184 -0.97 23.97 -6.83
C ALA A 184 -0.10 25.17 -7.24
N THR A 185 -0.64 26.39 -7.18
CA THR A 185 0.14 27.62 -7.44
C THR A 185 1.23 27.80 -6.39
N ARG A 186 0.92 27.62 -5.11
CA ARG A 186 1.93 27.72 -4.05
C ARG A 186 3.01 26.65 -4.17
N LEU A 187 2.64 25.41 -4.49
CA LEU A 187 3.58 24.31 -4.72
C LEU A 187 4.48 24.59 -5.93
N LYS A 188 3.95 25.18 -7.01
CA LYS A 188 4.75 25.68 -8.13
C LYS A 188 5.77 26.71 -7.68
N ASP A 189 5.34 27.74 -6.97
CA ASP A 189 6.25 28.82 -6.54
C ASP A 189 7.37 28.26 -5.65
N MET A 190 7.05 27.32 -4.75
CA MET A 190 8.04 26.60 -3.94
C MET A 190 9.01 25.79 -4.82
N ALA A 191 8.50 24.97 -5.75
CA ALA A 191 9.32 24.13 -6.62
C ALA A 191 10.27 24.97 -7.48
N GLN A 192 9.80 26.09 -8.03
CA GLN A 192 10.62 27.03 -8.80
C GLN A 192 11.69 27.70 -7.93
N GLN A 193 11.35 28.08 -6.70
CA GLN A 193 12.29 28.68 -5.75
C GLN A 193 13.43 27.72 -5.37
N ILE A 194 13.14 26.43 -5.18
CA ILE A 194 14.16 25.41 -4.92
C ILE A 194 14.78 24.85 -6.21
N HIS A 195 14.49 25.45 -7.36
CA HIS A 195 14.98 25.00 -8.68
C HIS A 195 14.65 23.53 -9.00
N TYR A 196 13.52 23.05 -8.49
CA TYR A 196 13.07 21.66 -8.56
C TYR A 196 14.03 20.65 -7.92
N ASP A 197 14.93 21.12 -7.07
CA ASP A 197 15.83 20.28 -6.29
C ASP A 197 15.20 19.97 -4.92
N PHE A 198 14.55 18.81 -4.85
CA PHE A 198 13.92 18.31 -3.62
C PHE A 198 14.91 17.58 -2.69
N ASN A 199 16.23 17.69 -2.92
CA ASN A 199 17.26 17.01 -2.15
C ASN A 199 17.53 17.63 -0.76
N SER A 200 16.46 17.99 -0.06
CA SER A 200 16.39 18.39 1.35
C SER A 200 15.26 17.63 2.02
N GLN A 201 15.08 17.80 3.33
CA GLN A 201 14.02 17.10 4.08
C GLN A 201 12.64 17.65 3.80
N GLY A 202 12.53 18.96 3.62
CA GLY A 202 11.24 19.58 3.35
C GLY A 202 11.32 21.08 3.24
N TYR A 203 10.18 21.74 3.47
CA TYR A 203 10.04 23.18 3.33
C TYR A 203 9.40 23.83 4.56
N ASP A 204 9.96 24.95 5.00
CA ASP A 204 9.39 25.83 6.02
C ASP A 204 8.74 27.02 5.32
N PHE A 205 7.41 27.01 5.24
CA PHE A 205 6.61 28.03 4.57
C PHE A 205 6.59 29.37 5.30
N ALA A 206 6.83 29.39 6.62
CA ALA A 206 6.97 30.63 7.37
C ALA A 206 8.29 31.34 7.04
N LYS A 207 9.36 30.56 6.85
CA LYS A 207 10.68 31.09 6.46
C LYS A 207 10.86 31.23 4.96
N ALA A 208 9.95 30.65 4.17
CA ALA A 208 10.08 30.49 2.74
C ALA A 208 11.45 29.90 2.35
N ALA A 209 11.82 28.77 2.96
CA ALA A 209 13.09 28.11 2.69
C ALA A 209 12.99 26.59 2.87
N ALA A 210 13.78 25.87 2.07
CA ALA A 210 14.04 24.46 2.28
C ALA A 210 14.77 24.25 3.63
N PHE A 211 14.55 23.09 4.26
CA PHE A 211 15.25 22.72 5.49
C PHE A 211 15.79 21.29 5.41
N THR A 212 16.86 21.04 6.16
CA THR A 212 17.40 19.71 6.44
C THR A 212 17.91 19.73 7.87
N ARG A 213 17.35 18.89 8.74
CA ARG A 213 17.86 18.78 10.12
C ARG A 213 18.99 17.76 10.20
N GLN A 214 18.99 16.75 9.33
CA GLN A 214 20.02 15.73 9.20
C GLN A 214 20.09 15.26 7.74
N ASP A 215 21.29 14.92 7.26
CA ASP A 215 21.50 14.50 5.87
C ASP A 215 20.74 13.22 5.49
N ILE A 216 20.42 12.36 6.46
CA ILE A 216 19.70 11.11 6.26
C ILE A 216 18.24 11.30 5.82
N TYR A 217 17.69 12.51 5.97
CA TYR A 217 16.29 12.80 5.66
C TYR A 217 16.08 13.51 4.32
N ARG A 218 17.07 13.52 3.41
CA ARG A 218 16.91 14.16 2.09
C ARG A 218 15.98 13.35 1.18
N GLN A 219 15.10 14.04 0.43
CA GLN A 219 13.97 13.41 -0.28
C GLN A 219 13.94 13.74 -1.78
N PRO A 220 14.99 13.40 -2.55
CA PRO A 220 15.07 13.76 -3.97
C PRO A 220 13.98 13.10 -4.83
N ASP A 221 13.43 11.96 -4.40
CA ASP A 221 12.30 11.29 -5.06
C ASP A 221 11.00 12.10 -5.04
N ALA A 222 10.84 13.05 -4.11
CA ALA A 222 9.61 13.83 -3.96
C ALA A 222 9.27 14.67 -5.21
N VAL A 223 10.24 14.94 -6.09
CA VAL A 223 9.98 15.53 -7.42
C VAL A 223 9.04 14.66 -8.27
N GLY A 224 9.06 13.34 -8.10
CA GLY A 224 8.13 12.40 -8.72
C GLY A 224 6.71 12.51 -8.17
N GLY A 225 6.58 12.63 -6.84
CA GLY A 225 5.30 12.91 -6.18
C GLY A 225 4.72 14.26 -6.60
N TYR A 226 5.57 15.29 -6.70
CA TYR A 226 5.20 16.60 -7.20
C TYR A 226 4.64 16.55 -8.63
N SER A 227 5.25 15.75 -9.52
CA SER A 227 4.72 15.55 -10.88
C SER A 227 3.27 15.06 -10.88
N TYR A 228 2.97 14.03 -10.08
CA TYR A 228 1.61 13.51 -9.95
C TYR A 228 0.63 14.56 -9.43
N VAL A 229 1.01 15.28 -8.36
CA VAL A 229 0.16 16.31 -7.74
C VAL A 229 -0.16 17.42 -8.73
N MET A 230 0.82 17.90 -9.50
CA MET A 230 0.60 18.92 -10.52
C MET A 230 -0.24 18.41 -11.68
N LEU A 231 -0.09 17.14 -12.07
CA LEU A 231 -0.91 16.52 -13.10
C LEU A 231 -2.38 16.39 -12.65
N LEU A 232 -2.62 16.01 -11.39
CA LEU A 232 -3.95 15.95 -10.80
C LEU A 232 -4.56 17.36 -10.66
N ALA A 233 -3.77 18.37 -10.28
CA ALA A 233 -4.22 19.76 -10.26
C ALA A 233 -4.66 20.26 -11.65
N TRP A 234 -3.92 19.93 -12.71
CA TRP A 234 -4.33 20.20 -14.08
C TRP A 234 -5.68 19.53 -14.41
N LYS A 235 -5.85 18.26 -14.04
CA LYS A 235 -7.13 17.55 -14.26
C LYS A 235 -8.30 18.15 -13.50
N LEU A 236 -8.07 18.76 -12.33
CA LEU A 236 -9.10 19.40 -11.52
C LEU A 236 -9.45 20.81 -11.99
N THR A 237 -8.46 21.55 -12.48
CA THR A 237 -8.61 23.00 -12.75
C THR A 237 -8.60 23.38 -14.22
N GLY A 238 -8.12 22.49 -15.10
CA GLY A 238 -7.90 22.76 -16.52
C GLY A 238 -6.73 23.71 -16.82
N LYS A 239 -5.91 24.10 -15.83
CA LYS A 239 -4.84 25.08 -16.03
C LYS A 239 -3.57 24.46 -16.58
N GLU A 240 -3.22 24.81 -17.82
CA GLU A 240 -2.06 24.31 -18.55
C GLU A 240 -0.72 24.55 -17.84
N THR A 241 -0.60 25.60 -17.01
CA THR A 241 0.60 25.81 -16.20
C THR A 241 0.90 24.62 -15.29
N PHE A 242 -0.11 23.91 -14.77
CA PHE A 242 0.13 22.76 -13.90
C PHE A 242 0.55 21.52 -14.70
N LEU A 243 0.07 21.36 -15.93
CA LEU A 243 0.57 20.32 -16.83
C LEU A 243 2.03 20.57 -17.21
N ALA A 244 2.44 21.82 -17.43
CA ALA A 244 3.82 22.16 -17.71
C ALA A 244 4.75 21.80 -16.53
N GLU A 245 4.35 22.12 -15.30
CA GLU A 245 5.10 21.75 -14.09
C GLU A 245 5.20 20.23 -13.90
N ALA A 246 4.11 19.50 -14.16
CA ALA A 246 4.13 18.03 -14.09
C ALA A 246 5.16 17.41 -15.06
N LYS A 247 5.28 17.97 -16.27
CA LYS A 247 6.26 17.53 -17.29
C LYS A 247 7.69 17.83 -16.85
N ILE A 248 7.98 19.05 -16.38
CA ILE A 248 9.31 19.42 -15.85
C ILE A 248 9.74 18.46 -14.73
N ALA A 249 8.81 18.17 -13.82
CA ALA A 249 9.07 17.33 -12.67
C ALA A 249 9.33 15.87 -13.03
N ILE A 250 8.53 15.28 -13.95
CA ILE A 250 8.74 13.88 -14.33
C ILE A 250 10.03 13.68 -15.11
N ASP A 251 10.41 14.65 -15.95
CA ASP A 251 11.65 14.59 -16.70
C ASP A 251 12.85 14.57 -15.73
N ARG A 252 12.81 15.41 -14.68
CA ARG A 252 13.82 15.40 -13.60
C ARG A 252 13.85 14.09 -12.80
N TYR A 253 12.70 13.53 -12.45
CA TYR A 253 12.63 12.23 -11.77
C TYR A 253 13.25 11.12 -12.63
N LEU A 254 12.99 11.15 -13.94
CA LEU A 254 13.50 10.16 -14.88
C LEU A 254 14.95 10.43 -15.31
N ASP A 255 15.53 11.58 -15.00
CA ASP A 255 16.95 11.89 -15.24
C ASP A 255 17.89 11.32 -14.16
N PHE A 256 17.37 10.90 -13.00
CA PHE A 256 18.21 10.23 -12.00
C PHE A 256 18.89 8.98 -12.58
N ALA A 257 20.20 8.88 -12.36
CA ALA A 257 21.03 7.77 -12.85
C ALA A 257 20.84 6.50 -12.00
N ALA A 258 20.53 6.67 -10.72
CA ALA A 258 20.20 5.62 -9.77
C ALA A 258 18.85 5.93 -9.12
N ASN A 259 18.27 4.94 -8.46
CA ASN A 259 16.99 5.09 -7.78
C ASN A 259 17.07 6.20 -6.70
N PRO A 260 16.26 7.27 -6.77
CA PRO A 260 16.32 8.40 -5.85
C PRO A 260 15.51 8.16 -4.55
N TRP A 261 15.01 6.95 -4.32
CA TRP A 261 14.11 6.61 -3.23
C TRP A 261 14.56 7.15 -1.86
N TYR A 262 13.66 7.91 -1.24
CA TYR A 262 13.62 8.17 0.18
C TYR A 262 12.45 7.40 0.80
N GLU A 263 11.22 7.61 0.29
CA GLU A 263 10.01 6.89 0.71
C GLU A 263 9.12 6.50 -0.49
N ILE A 264 8.39 5.39 -0.37
CA ILE A 264 7.74 4.78 -1.53
C ILE A 264 6.58 5.57 -2.17
N PRO A 265 5.77 6.40 -1.45
CA PRO A 265 4.62 7.07 -2.07
C PRO A 265 5.00 7.93 -3.28
N SER A 266 6.11 8.68 -3.21
CA SER A 266 6.59 9.56 -4.27
C SER A 266 6.97 8.78 -5.53
N GLY A 267 7.65 7.65 -5.38
CA GLY A 267 7.98 6.75 -6.50
C GLY A 267 6.72 6.15 -7.14
N ALA A 268 5.78 5.66 -6.33
CA ALA A 268 4.52 5.10 -6.84
C ALA A 268 3.70 6.15 -7.62
N MET A 269 3.61 7.38 -7.09
CA MET A 269 3.01 8.53 -7.77
C MET A 269 3.72 8.86 -9.10
N ALA A 270 5.05 8.81 -9.13
CA ALA A 270 5.83 9.05 -10.34
C ALA A 270 5.52 8.05 -11.46
N VAL A 271 5.30 6.77 -11.12
CA VAL A 271 4.90 5.75 -12.11
C VAL A 271 3.59 6.13 -12.80
N LEU A 272 2.57 6.52 -12.03
CA LEU A 272 1.28 6.92 -12.58
C LEU A 272 1.38 8.22 -13.39
N ALA A 273 2.14 9.20 -12.90
CA ALA A 273 2.39 10.45 -13.64
C ALA A 273 3.08 10.16 -14.98
N ALA A 274 4.16 9.37 -14.98
CA ALA A 274 4.87 8.97 -16.19
C ALA A 274 3.95 8.22 -17.16
N ALA A 275 3.21 7.22 -16.68
CA ALA A 275 2.29 6.42 -17.48
C ALA A 275 1.20 7.27 -18.15
N ARG A 276 0.60 8.21 -17.41
CA ARG A 276 -0.44 9.09 -17.94
C ARG A 276 0.12 10.07 -18.97
N LEU A 277 1.27 10.68 -18.69
CA LEU A 277 1.95 11.61 -19.60
C LEU A 277 2.41 10.91 -20.89
N GLU A 278 2.91 9.67 -20.80
CA GLU A 278 3.27 8.86 -21.96
C GLU A 278 2.04 8.58 -22.84
N ALA A 279 0.90 8.23 -22.23
CA ALA A 279 -0.36 8.04 -22.94
C ALA A 279 -0.91 9.33 -23.58
N MET A 280 -0.47 10.51 -23.11
CA MET A 280 -0.77 11.82 -23.71
C MET A 280 0.25 12.23 -24.79
N GLY A 281 1.28 11.42 -25.04
CA GLY A 281 2.32 11.68 -26.05
C GLY A 281 3.52 12.50 -25.56
N HIS A 282 3.65 12.77 -24.25
CA HIS A 282 4.90 13.31 -23.71
C HIS A 282 5.93 12.15 -23.60
N PRO A 283 7.15 12.29 -24.13
CA PRO A 283 8.12 11.18 -24.18
C PRO A 283 8.72 10.89 -22.79
N THR A 284 8.00 10.15 -21.97
CA THR A 284 8.45 9.66 -20.65
C THR A 284 8.83 8.18 -20.70
N ASN A 285 9.13 7.59 -19.54
CA ASN A 285 9.41 6.16 -19.40
C ASN A 285 8.81 5.61 -18.10
N ALA A 286 7.55 5.16 -18.16
CA ALA A 286 6.87 4.59 -17.00
C ALA A 286 7.52 3.29 -16.50
N GLU A 287 8.14 2.50 -17.39
CA GLU A 287 8.87 1.30 -17.00
C GLU A 287 10.09 1.62 -16.14
N LYS A 288 10.85 2.67 -16.47
CA LYS A 288 11.98 3.13 -15.65
C LYS A 288 11.50 3.55 -14.25
N ALA A 289 10.42 4.32 -14.15
CA ALA A 289 9.85 4.69 -12.86
C ALA A 289 9.42 3.43 -12.06
N LEU A 290 8.81 2.44 -12.71
CA LEU A 290 8.42 1.19 -12.04
C LEU A 290 9.65 0.40 -11.58
N ARG A 291 10.73 0.39 -12.37
CA ARG A 291 12.00 -0.25 -11.99
C ARG A 291 12.61 0.38 -10.76
N PHE A 292 12.47 1.68 -10.54
CA PHE A 292 12.84 2.30 -9.26
C PHE A 292 11.94 1.80 -8.13
N VAL A 293 10.63 1.81 -8.31
CA VAL A 293 9.69 1.36 -7.26
C VAL A 293 9.88 -0.11 -6.86
N LEU A 294 10.29 -0.98 -7.78
CA LEU A 294 10.49 -2.42 -7.51
C LEU A 294 11.96 -2.83 -7.33
N ASP A 295 12.85 -1.87 -7.05
CA ASP A 295 14.28 -2.17 -6.85
C ASP A 295 14.57 -2.76 -5.47
N ALA A 296 14.53 -4.09 -5.36
CA ALA A 296 14.88 -4.78 -4.12
C ALA A 296 16.35 -4.62 -3.71
N LYS A 297 17.26 -4.27 -4.63
CA LYS A 297 18.72 -4.25 -4.35
C LYS A 297 19.14 -3.12 -3.42
N ILE A 298 18.38 -2.03 -3.41
CA ILE A 298 18.61 -0.90 -2.52
C ILE A 298 17.91 -1.06 -1.16
N GLY A 299 17.19 -2.16 -0.94
CA GLY A 299 16.47 -2.44 0.29
C GLY A 299 15.04 -1.87 0.35
N LEU A 300 14.55 -1.26 -0.73
CA LEU A 300 13.20 -0.69 -0.82
C LEU A 300 12.08 -1.74 -0.70
N MET A 301 12.29 -2.91 -1.30
CA MET A 301 11.31 -4.00 -1.33
C MET A 301 11.93 -5.29 -0.80
N ALA A 302 11.31 -5.87 0.22
CA ALA A 302 11.72 -7.15 0.77
C ALA A 302 11.45 -8.30 -0.21
N THR A 303 12.40 -9.22 -0.27
CA THR A 303 12.31 -10.46 -1.05
C THR A 303 12.82 -11.65 -0.23
N GLY A 304 12.33 -12.84 -0.56
CA GLY A 304 12.68 -14.09 0.11
C GLY A 304 11.89 -14.32 1.40
N ARG A 305 12.58 -14.79 2.43
CA ARG A 305 11.98 -15.25 3.69
C ARG A 305 12.66 -14.68 4.92
N TRP A 306 11.87 -14.37 5.94
CA TRP A 306 12.31 -14.07 7.30
C TRP A 306 11.68 -15.09 8.24
N GLY A 307 12.47 -15.75 9.09
CA GLY A 307 11.94 -16.77 10.02
C GLY A 307 11.17 -17.91 9.34
N GLY A 308 11.53 -18.24 8.10
CA GLY A 308 10.81 -19.23 7.29
C GLY A 308 9.47 -18.74 6.71
N ARG A 309 9.07 -17.48 6.92
CA ARG A 309 7.86 -16.87 6.34
C ARG A 309 8.22 -16.01 5.12
N GLU A 310 7.43 -16.10 4.06
CA GLU A 310 7.59 -15.28 2.86
C GLU A 310 7.31 -13.79 3.15
N VAL A 311 8.20 -12.90 2.69
CA VAL A 311 8.07 -11.43 2.87
C VAL A 311 8.07 -10.67 1.54
N ASN A 312 7.92 -11.40 0.43
CA ASN A 312 7.98 -10.85 -0.92
C ASN A 312 6.99 -9.70 -1.10
N GLY A 313 7.47 -8.57 -1.61
CA GLY A 313 6.65 -7.41 -1.98
C GLY A 313 6.38 -6.41 -0.84
N LEU A 314 6.74 -6.73 0.41
CA LEU A 314 6.63 -5.78 1.52
C LEU A 314 7.65 -4.66 1.37
N MET A 315 7.24 -3.41 1.58
CA MET A 315 8.08 -2.23 1.35
C MET A 315 8.71 -1.73 2.65
N ALA A 316 9.95 -1.23 2.56
CA ALA A 316 10.61 -0.50 3.64
C ALA A 316 9.97 0.88 3.86
N GLY A 317 10.22 1.46 5.04
CA GLY A 317 9.80 2.82 5.41
C GLY A 317 10.59 3.85 4.59
N PHE A 318 11.73 4.27 5.13
CA PHE A 318 12.64 5.21 4.45
C PHE A 318 14.05 4.64 4.19
N CYS A 319 14.76 5.23 3.23
CA CYS A 319 16.00 4.67 2.68
C CYS A 319 17.18 4.55 3.65
N THR A 320 17.12 5.22 4.81
CA THR A 320 18.14 5.14 5.85
C THR A 320 17.73 4.33 7.08
N GLU A 321 16.58 3.67 7.07
CA GLU A 321 16.22 2.69 8.10
C GLU A 321 17.24 1.52 8.12
N PRO A 322 17.52 0.88 9.28
CA PRO A 322 18.27 -0.35 9.31
C PRO A 322 17.64 -1.40 8.40
N ALA A 323 18.49 -2.12 7.67
CA ALA A 323 18.06 -3.15 6.75
C ALA A 323 17.20 -4.22 7.43
N GLY A 324 16.26 -4.79 6.67
CA GLY A 324 15.37 -5.83 7.18
C GLY A 324 14.19 -5.28 7.98
N GLN A 325 13.68 -4.11 7.59
CA GLN A 325 12.44 -3.55 8.13
C GLN A 325 11.48 -3.27 6.99
N THR A 326 10.20 -3.60 7.20
CA THR A 326 9.11 -3.31 6.26
C THR A 326 7.93 -2.73 7.02
N TYR A 327 7.12 -1.91 6.36
CA TYR A 327 6.06 -1.15 6.98
C TYR A 327 4.72 -1.38 6.27
N SER A 328 3.64 -1.36 7.06
CA SER A 328 2.31 -1.73 6.55
C SER A 328 1.75 -0.68 5.59
N MET A 329 1.90 0.61 5.88
CA MET A 329 1.42 1.68 4.99
C MET A 329 2.16 1.67 3.66
N GLU A 330 3.49 1.62 3.68
CA GLU A 330 4.36 1.66 2.51
C GLU A 330 4.09 0.46 1.60
N SER A 331 3.82 -0.71 2.18
CA SER A 331 3.44 -1.89 1.42
C SER A 331 2.10 -1.71 0.68
N MET A 332 1.13 -1.01 1.29
CA MET A 332 -0.22 -0.84 0.74
C MET A 332 -0.38 0.39 -0.17
N VAL A 333 0.28 1.52 0.15
CA VAL A 333 0.15 2.81 -0.54
C VAL A 333 0.67 2.78 -1.97
N THR A 334 1.50 1.80 -2.31
CA THR A 334 1.96 1.59 -3.70
C THR A 334 0.83 1.26 -4.66
N LEU A 335 -0.09 0.38 -4.25
CA LEU A 335 -1.10 -0.20 -5.11
C LEU A 335 -2.09 0.82 -5.71
N PRO A 336 -2.58 1.83 -4.94
CA PRO A 336 -3.44 2.90 -5.46
C PRO A 336 -2.89 3.66 -6.66
N TYR A 337 -1.57 3.71 -6.86
CA TYR A 337 -0.95 4.40 -7.99
C TYR A 337 -0.47 3.44 -9.09
N LEU A 338 0.09 2.29 -8.71
CA LEU A 338 0.61 1.33 -9.69
C LEU A 338 -0.49 0.64 -10.49
N LEU A 339 -1.64 0.34 -9.88
CA LEU A 339 -2.74 -0.32 -10.57
C LEU A 339 -3.34 0.56 -11.67
N PRO A 340 -3.71 1.84 -11.43
CA PRO A 340 -4.15 2.72 -12.52
C PRO A 340 -3.10 2.93 -13.62
N ALA A 341 -1.79 2.90 -13.29
CA ALA A 341 -0.74 3.08 -14.30
C ALA A 341 -0.79 2.00 -15.40
N VAL A 342 -1.18 0.77 -15.04
CA VAL A 342 -1.34 -0.36 -15.98
C VAL A 342 -2.40 -0.08 -17.04
N ARG A 343 -3.43 0.72 -16.73
CA ARG A 343 -4.44 1.09 -17.72
C ARG A 343 -3.81 1.84 -18.90
N PHE A 344 -2.91 2.76 -18.61
CA PHE A 344 -2.24 3.60 -19.60
C PHE A 344 -1.08 2.87 -20.26
N ARG A 345 -0.37 2.04 -19.48
CA ARG A 345 0.81 1.27 -19.89
C ARG A 345 0.62 -0.23 -19.58
N PRO A 346 -0.17 -0.96 -20.38
CA PRO A 346 -0.55 -2.35 -20.10
C PRO A 346 0.63 -3.33 -20.13
N GLU A 347 1.77 -2.96 -20.70
CA GLU A 347 3.01 -3.74 -20.64
C GLU A 347 3.57 -3.87 -19.21
N LEU A 348 3.19 -2.98 -18.29
CA LEU A 348 3.57 -3.04 -16.87
C LEU A 348 2.79 -4.12 -16.10
N ALA A 349 1.70 -4.65 -16.68
CA ALA A 349 0.74 -5.53 -16.02
C ALA A 349 1.37 -6.74 -15.31
N GLY A 350 2.41 -7.35 -15.91
CA GLY A 350 3.04 -8.55 -15.36
C GLY A 350 3.69 -8.32 -14.00
N GLU A 351 4.47 -7.26 -13.85
CA GLU A 351 5.17 -6.97 -12.59
C GLU A 351 4.24 -6.36 -11.55
N VAL A 352 3.34 -5.46 -11.97
CA VAL A 352 2.35 -4.87 -11.05
C VAL A 352 1.43 -5.96 -10.49
N ALA A 353 1.00 -6.93 -11.30
CA ALA A 353 0.20 -8.06 -10.81
C ALA A 353 0.97 -8.95 -9.83
N ARG A 354 2.26 -9.24 -10.09
CA ARG A 354 3.09 -10.01 -9.17
C ARG A 354 3.25 -9.29 -7.85
N LEU A 355 3.57 -7.99 -7.86
CA LEU A 355 3.62 -7.18 -6.64
C LEU A 355 2.28 -7.23 -5.91
N ALA A 356 1.19 -6.89 -6.59
CA ALA A 356 -0.12 -6.80 -5.97
C ALA A 356 -0.55 -8.13 -5.34
N LEU A 357 -0.27 -9.27 -5.99
CA LEU A 357 -0.58 -10.59 -5.45
C LEU A 357 0.28 -10.93 -4.23
N ASN A 358 1.60 -10.67 -4.30
CA ASN A 358 2.53 -10.92 -3.18
C ASN A 358 2.21 -10.05 -1.96
N VAL A 359 1.95 -8.74 -2.16
CA VAL A 359 1.50 -7.82 -1.10
C VAL A 359 0.19 -8.32 -0.49
N SER A 360 -0.79 -8.70 -1.32
CA SER A 360 -2.10 -9.19 -0.85
C SER A 360 -1.99 -10.42 0.04
N ALA A 361 -0.97 -11.26 -0.15
CA ALA A 361 -0.70 -12.41 0.70
C ALA A 361 0.14 -12.05 1.94
N ASN A 362 1.27 -11.38 1.76
CA ASN A 362 2.29 -11.21 2.78
C ASN A 362 1.98 -10.08 3.78
N MET A 363 1.01 -9.20 3.46
CA MET A 363 0.46 -8.24 4.42
C MET A 363 -0.06 -8.88 5.71
N ARG A 364 -0.38 -10.18 5.68
CA ARG A 364 -0.78 -10.95 6.88
C ARG A 364 0.20 -10.82 8.03
N LEU A 365 1.50 -10.65 7.73
CA LEU A 365 2.55 -10.64 8.74
C LEU A 365 2.47 -9.38 9.62
N PHE A 366 1.71 -8.37 9.21
CA PHE A 366 1.37 -7.23 10.05
C PHE A 366 0.14 -7.47 10.92
N TYR A 367 -0.53 -8.63 10.88
CA TYR A 367 -1.71 -8.90 11.67
C TYR A 367 -1.41 -9.97 12.74
N PRO A 368 -1.82 -9.74 14.01
CA PRO A 368 -1.41 -10.59 15.12
C PRO A 368 -1.90 -12.03 15.03
N GLU A 369 -2.95 -12.29 14.27
CA GLU A 369 -3.52 -13.63 14.05
C GLU A 369 -2.59 -14.56 13.26
N TYR A 370 -1.60 -14.00 12.54
CA TYR A 370 -0.74 -14.76 11.63
C TYR A 370 0.70 -14.92 12.14
N LEU A 371 0.97 -14.48 13.37
CA LEU A 371 2.28 -14.60 14.01
C LEU A 371 2.16 -15.26 15.39
N PRO A 372 3.17 -16.05 15.80
CA PRO A 372 3.29 -16.48 17.19
C PRO A 372 3.27 -15.30 18.16
N HIS A 373 2.75 -15.52 19.37
CA HIS A 373 2.62 -14.47 20.38
C HIS A 373 3.98 -13.87 20.79
N GLU A 374 5.02 -14.70 20.80
CA GLU A 374 6.41 -14.31 21.06
C GLU A 374 7.07 -13.54 19.90
N ASN A 375 6.51 -13.63 18.69
CA ASN A 375 7.00 -12.94 17.49
C ASN A 375 6.38 -11.55 17.31
N GLN A 376 5.79 -10.97 18.36
CA GLN A 376 5.06 -9.74 18.20
C GLN A 376 5.01 -8.88 19.47
N SER A 377 4.89 -7.56 19.32
CA SER A 377 4.76 -6.62 20.44
C SER A 377 3.31 -6.24 20.71
N ARG A 378 2.89 -6.19 21.97
CA ARG A 378 1.50 -5.85 22.33
C ARG A 378 0.46 -6.77 21.65
N PRO A 379 0.59 -8.11 21.73
CA PRO A 379 -0.35 -9.08 21.14
C PRO A 379 -1.78 -8.96 21.68
N GLU A 380 -1.96 -8.36 22.86
CA GLU A 380 -3.26 -8.16 23.51
C GLU A 380 -4.12 -7.05 22.90
N LEU A 381 -3.57 -6.27 21.96
CA LEU A 381 -4.30 -5.20 21.29
C LEU A 381 -5.26 -5.75 20.23
N PRO A 382 -6.37 -5.02 19.95
CA PRO A 382 -7.37 -5.41 18.95
C PRO A 382 -6.74 -5.85 17.60
N PRO A 383 -7.15 -7.02 17.06
CA PRO A 383 -6.42 -7.68 15.97
C PRO A 383 -6.66 -7.10 14.58
N MET A 384 -7.71 -6.30 14.38
CA MET A 384 -8.04 -5.66 13.10
C MET A 384 -7.07 -4.53 12.70
N PHE A 385 -6.20 -4.09 13.62
CA PHE A 385 -5.18 -3.09 13.32
C PHE A 385 -3.88 -3.77 12.93
N PRO A 386 -3.28 -3.41 11.79
CA PRO A 386 -1.97 -3.90 11.46
C PRO A 386 -0.92 -3.29 12.39
N TYR A 387 0.12 -4.07 12.68
CA TYR A 387 1.41 -3.57 13.11
C TYR A 387 1.93 -2.54 12.11
N GLU A 388 2.58 -1.50 12.60
CA GLU A 388 3.16 -0.48 11.72
C GLU A 388 4.40 -1.04 11.02
N ARG A 389 5.19 -1.84 11.74
CA ARG A 389 6.52 -2.30 11.32
C ARG A 389 6.68 -3.80 11.49
N LEU A 390 7.41 -4.42 10.58
CA LEU A 390 7.84 -5.82 10.64
C LEU A 390 9.36 -5.84 10.52
N SER A 391 10.02 -6.36 11.54
CA SER A 391 11.47 -6.53 11.61
C SER A 391 11.85 -7.95 11.17
N ARG A 392 12.96 -8.07 10.44
CA ARG A 392 13.53 -9.38 10.06
C ARG A 392 13.86 -10.20 11.29
N GLU A 393 14.49 -9.60 12.28
CA GLU A 393 14.77 -10.22 13.56
C GLU A 393 14.72 -9.16 14.66
N GLU A 394 14.02 -9.46 15.75
CA GLU A 394 14.02 -8.64 16.95
C GLU A 394 13.77 -9.53 18.17
N LYS A 395 14.48 -9.30 19.26
CA LYS A 395 14.37 -10.09 20.51
C LYS A 395 14.53 -11.60 20.33
N GLY A 396 15.31 -12.04 19.33
CA GLY A 396 15.53 -13.46 19.02
C GLY A 396 14.39 -14.14 18.26
N HIS A 397 13.41 -13.37 17.79
CA HIS A 397 12.26 -13.85 17.03
C HIS A 397 12.28 -13.30 15.59
N SER A 398 11.79 -14.09 14.63
CA SER A 398 11.80 -13.75 13.20
C SER A 398 10.58 -14.36 12.48
N PRO A 399 9.88 -13.61 11.59
CA PRO A 399 9.86 -12.15 11.61
C PRO A 399 9.21 -11.65 12.91
N TYR A 400 9.48 -10.40 13.30
CA TYR A 400 8.92 -9.80 14.51
C TYR A 400 8.05 -8.59 14.18
N ALA A 401 6.77 -8.63 14.52
CA ALA A 401 5.84 -7.53 14.25
C ALA A 401 5.80 -6.54 15.42
N THR A 402 5.99 -5.26 15.10
CA THR A 402 6.06 -4.17 16.07
C THR A 402 5.59 -2.84 15.49
N GLY A 403 5.90 -1.72 16.12
CA GLY A 403 5.59 -0.40 15.57
C GLY A 403 6.79 0.48 15.33
N ASP A 404 6.48 1.74 15.07
CA ASP A 404 7.44 2.82 15.00
C ASP A 404 7.26 3.79 16.19
N PHE A 405 8.37 4.43 16.59
CA PHE A 405 8.45 5.29 17.77
C PHE A 405 7.78 4.69 19.02
N ALA A 406 6.74 5.33 19.55
CA ALA A 406 6.02 4.92 20.76
C ALA A 406 4.75 4.09 20.47
N ALA A 407 4.44 3.86 19.20
CA ALA A 407 3.26 3.16 18.74
C ALA A 407 3.55 1.70 18.39
N HIS A 408 2.51 0.87 18.32
CA HIS A 408 2.63 -0.51 17.80
C HIS A 408 1.65 -0.86 16.70
N ARG A 409 0.48 -0.20 16.64
CA ARG A 409 -0.61 -0.53 15.73
C ARG A 409 -0.98 0.72 14.93
N SER A 410 -0.90 0.62 13.61
CA SER A 410 -1.08 1.74 12.71
C SER A 410 -2.54 1.90 12.29
N ILE A 411 -3.12 3.07 12.59
CA ILE A 411 -4.47 3.43 12.12
C ILE A 411 -4.40 3.89 10.67
N TYR A 412 -3.45 4.76 10.33
CA TYR A 412 -3.30 5.24 8.95
C TYR A 412 -2.92 4.11 7.99
N GLY A 413 -2.09 3.15 8.43
CA GLY A 413 -1.81 1.92 7.68
C GLY A 413 -3.06 1.06 7.55
N GLY A 414 -3.79 0.83 8.65
CA GLY A 414 -5.05 0.07 8.64
C GLY A 414 -6.12 0.67 7.72
N ALA A 415 -6.16 1.99 7.55
CA ALA A 415 -7.12 2.66 6.68
C ALA A 415 -7.01 2.22 5.21
N TYR A 416 -5.83 1.81 4.73
CA TYR A 416 -5.66 1.29 3.37
C TYR A 416 -6.36 -0.05 3.15
N ALA A 417 -6.69 -0.83 4.19
CA ALA A 417 -7.50 -2.03 4.04
C ALA A 417 -8.87 -1.71 3.39
N MET A 418 -9.47 -0.56 3.72
CA MET A 418 -10.72 -0.09 3.11
C MET A 418 -10.58 0.23 1.62
N TRP A 419 -9.39 0.67 1.20
CA TRP A 419 -9.10 0.93 -0.22
C TRP A 419 -8.96 -0.40 -0.97
N LEU A 420 -8.16 -1.32 -0.42
CA LEU A 420 -7.88 -2.62 -1.02
C LEU A 420 -9.14 -3.48 -1.13
N ASP A 421 -10.07 -3.41 -0.16
CA ASP A 421 -11.41 -4.02 -0.24
C ASP A 421 -12.14 -3.65 -1.55
N LYS A 422 -12.01 -2.39 -1.99
CA LYS A 422 -12.69 -1.93 -3.20
C LYS A 422 -11.88 -2.07 -4.47
N MET A 423 -10.56 -2.21 -4.36
CA MET A 423 -9.67 -2.41 -5.50
C MET A 423 -9.53 -3.88 -5.88
N ILE A 424 -9.69 -4.82 -4.94
CA ILE A 424 -9.36 -6.24 -5.13
C ILE A 424 -10.61 -7.11 -4.98
N GLN A 425 -10.86 -8.00 -5.94
CA GLN A 425 -11.95 -8.98 -5.86
C GLN A 425 -11.47 -10.37 -6.27
N THR A 426 -11.92 -11.40 -5.55
CA THR A 426 -11.65 -12.80 -5.91
C THR A 426 -12.54 -13.23 -7.08
N GLN A 427 -12.11 -14.22 -7.87
CA GLN A 427 -12.86 -14.79 -8.99
C GLN A 427 -13.17 -16.28 -8.74
N GLY A 428 -13.61 -16.61 -7.52
CA GLY A 428 -13.86 -17.98 -7.07
C GLY A 428 -12.59 -18.76 -6.67
N ASP A 429 -11.56 -18.75 -7.51
CA ASP A 429 -10.21 -19.20 -7.14
C ASP A 429 -9.53 -18.09 -6.31
N PRO A 430 -9.07 -18.37 -5.06
CA PRO A 430 -8.49 -17.35 -4.19
C PRO A 430 -7.20 -16.72 -4.74
N TRP A 431 -6.54 -17.36 -5.70
CA TRP A 431 -5.32 -16.85 -6.35
C TRP A 431 -5.61 -16.04 -7.61
N LEU A 432 -6.82 -16.17 -8.14
CA LEU A 432 -7.24 -15.50 -9.36
C LEU A 432 -7.97 -14.21 -8.97
N LEU A 433 -7.17 -13.18 -8.72
CA LEU A 433 -7.68 -11.87 -8.35
C LEU A 433 -8.00 -11.03 -9.57
N ARG A 434 -9.00 -10.16 -9.40
CA ARG A 434 -9.31 -9.04 -10.26
C ARG A 434 -8.97 -7.76 -9.52
N TRP A 435 -8.13 -6.93 -10.13
CA TRP A 435 -7.88 -5.58 -9.64
C TRP A 435 -8.60 -4.54 -10.49
N ASP A 436 -9.27 -3.60 -9.85
CA ASP A 436 -9.89 -2.45 -10.52
C ASP A 436 -8.83 -1.37 -10.81
N LEU A 437 -8.70 -1.00 -12.09
CA LEU A 437 -7.70 -0.02 -12.54
C LEU A 437 -8.23 1.41 -12.55
N GLY A 438 -9.53 1.62 -12.31
CA GLY A 438 -10.16 2.94 -12.23
C GLY A 438 -10.50 3.37 -10.81
N LYS A 439 -10.57 2.44 -9.85
CA LYS A 439 -11.09 2.73 -8.50
C LYS A 439 -10.34 3.82 -7.75
N THR A 440 -9.02 3.94 -7.96
CA THR A 440 -8.16 4.99 -7.40
C THR A 440 -7.57 5.92 -8.47
N ASP A 441 -8.10 5.89 -9.70
CA ASP A 441 -7.75 6.88 -10.72
C ASP A 441 -8.54 8.18 -10.47
N PHE A 442 -8.00 9.02 -9.60
CA PHE A 442 -8.59 10.33 -9.31
C PHE A 442 -8.37 11.36 -10.44
N MET A 443 -7.51 11.06 -11.42
CA MET A 443 -7.29 11.94 -12.56
C MET A 443 -8.48 11.87 -13.52
N GLU A 444 -8.94 10.65 -13.82
CA GLU A 444 -9.91 10.38 -14.88
C GLU A 444 -10.99 9.36 -14.43
N PRO A 445 -11.80 9.66 -13.40
CA PRO A 445 -12.74 8.71 -12.82
C PRO A 445 -13.88 8.29 -13.77
N ASP A 446 -14.10 9.05 -14.84
CA ASP A 446 -15.17 8.82 -15.83
C ASP A 446 -14.74 7.88 -16.97
N LEU A 447 -13.50 7.40 -16.97
CA LEU A 447 -13.05 6.44 -17.98
C LEU A 447 -13.81 5.10 -17.86
N PRO A 448 -14.03 4.37 -18.96
CA PRO A 448 -14.76 3.10 -18.92
C PRO A 448 -14.16 2.09 -17.92
N PRO A 449 -14.94 1.18 -17.31
CA PRO A 449 -14.40 0.22 -16.35
C PRO A 449 -13.24 -0.60 -16.93
N ALA A 450 -12.14 -0.71 -16.18
CA ALA A 450 -10.96 -1.47 -16.59
C ALA A 450 -10.42 -2.31 -15.43
N PHE A 451 -9.96 -3.51 -15.76
CA PHE A 451 -9.56 -4.52 -14.78
C PHE A 451 -8.27 -5.21 -15.19
N LEU A 452 -7.45 -5.54 -14.19
CA LEU A 452 -6.29 -6.41 -14.35
C LEU A 452 -6.63 -7.80 -13.81
N TYR A 453 -6.28 -8.82 -14.58
CA TYR A 453 -6.32 -10.22 -14.18
C TYR A 453 -4.93 -10.83 -14.33
N TYR A 454 -4.60 -11.77 -13.46
CA TYR A 454 -3.31 -12.45 -13.50
C TYR A 454 -3.47 -13.92 -13.13
N ASN A 455 -2.84 -14.78 -13.93
CA ASN A 455 -2.82 -16.21 -13.68
C ASN A 455 -1.48 -16.62 -13.05
N PRO A 456 -1.42 -16.92 -11.74
CA PRO A 456 -0.19 -17.33 -11.08
C PRO A 456 0.13 -18.83 -11.22
N TRP A 457 -0.59 -19.57 -12.07
CA TRP A 457 -0.46 -21.02 -12.23
C TRP A 457 0.31 -21.41 -13.51
N PRO A 458 0.95 -22.60 -13.54
CA PRO A 458 1.57 -23.11 -14.77
C PRO A 458 0.54 -23.67 -15.77
N GLU A 459 -0.72 -23.80 -15.39
CA GLU A 459 -1.82 -24.13 -16.30
C GLU A 459 -2.60 -22.88 -16.72
N ALA A 460 -3.22 -22.92 -17.90
CA ALA A 460 -4.10 -21.85 -18.33
C ALA A 460 -5.36 -21.76 -17.44
N LYS A 461 -5.78 -20.54 -17.12
CA LYS A 461 -7.00 -20.28 -16.35
C LYS A 461 -8.02 -19.54 -17.20
N ARG A 462 -9.30 -19.83 -16.96
CA ARG A 462 -10.44 -19.15 -17.58
C ARG A 462 -11.06 -18.23 -16.55
N VAL A 463 -11.28 -16.98 -16.95
CA VAL A 463 -12.00 -15.98 -16.15
C VAL A 463 -13.22 -15.51 -16.94
N THR A 464 -14.35 -15.40 -16.24
CA THR A 464 -15.57 -14.79 -16.79
C THR A 464 -15.62 -13.34 -16.35
N VAL A 465 -15.66 -12.43 -17.31
CA VAL A 465 -15.84 -10.99 -17.07
C VAL A 465 -17.32 -10.67 -17.28
N ALA A 466 -18.02 -10.34 -16.20
CA ALA A 466 -19.38 -9.83 -16.28
C ALA A 466 -19.37 -8.39 -16.80
N MET A 467 -20.21 -8.10 -17.79
CA MET A 467 -20.37 -6.74 -18.33
C MET A 467 -21.64 -6.10 -17.78
N PRO A 468 -21.65 -4.78 -17.53
CA PRO A 468 -22.84 -4.07 -17.08
C PRO A 468 -24.03 -4.22 -18.04
N ASN A 469 -23.79 -4.10 -19.35
CA ASN A 469 -24.80 -4.21 -20.40
C ASN A 469 -24.48 -5.35 -21.39
N LYS A 470 -25.51 -5.82 -22.11
CA LYS A 470 -25.35 -6.92 -23.08
C LYS A 470 -24.64 -6.49 -24.35
N GLU A 471 -24.73 -5.20 -24.65
CA GLU A 471 -24.16 -4.53 -25.83
C GLU A 471 -22.69 -4.16 -25.62
N ASP A 472 -22.24 -4.10 -24.37
CA ASP A 472 -20.86 -3.78 -24.03
C ASP A 472 -19.89 -4.78 -24.66
N ARG A 473 -18.68 -4.30 -24.93
CA ARG A 473 -17.57 -5.03 -25.53
C ARG A 473 -16.37 -5.01 -24.61
N LEU A 474 -15.72 -6.15 -24.51
CA LEU A 474 -14.48 -6.30 -23.75
C LEU A 474 -13.27 -6.08 -24.68
N TYR A 475 -12.31 -5.28 -24.27
CA TYR A 475 -11.09 -4.99 -25.02
C TYR A 475 -9.85 -5.42 -24.24
N ASP A 476 -8.89 -6.05 -24.92
CA ASP A 476 -7.54 -6.27 -24.42
C ASP A 476 -6.75 -4.97 -24.61
N LEU A 477 -6.35 -4.32 -23.51
CA LEU A 477 -5.66 -3.02 -23.55
C LEU A 477 -4.25 -3.14 -24.16
N MET A 478 -3.56 -4.27 -23.96
CA MET A 478 -2.24 -4.48 -24.52
C MET A 478 -2.30 -4.68 -26.03
N ARG A 479 -3.21 -5.53 -26.49
CA ARG A 479 -3.34 -5.83 -27.93
C ARG A 479 -4.16 -4.80 -28.69
N LYS A 480 -4.88 -3.92 -27.98
CA LYS A 480 -5.85 -2.95 -28.53
C LYS A 480 -6.89 -3.62 -29.42
N LYS A 481 -7.37 -4.80 -29.00
CA LYS A 481 -8.31 -5.63 -29.78
C LYS A 481 -9.54 -6.00 -28.95
N PRO A 482 -10.73 -6.08 -29.57
CA PRO A 482 -11.90 -6.63 -28.91
C PRO A 482 -11.70 -8.12 -28.63
N LEU A 483 -12.25 -8.58 -27.51
CA LEU A 483 -12.36 -9.97 -27.11
C LEU A 483 -13.77 -10.49 -27.40
N GLN A 484 -13.92 -11.82 -27.47
CA GLN A 484 -15.24 -12.41 -27.70
C GLN A 484 -16.14 -12.22 -26.47
N THR A 485 -17.36 -11.78 -26.73
CA THR A 485 -18.40 -11.63 -25.72
C THR A 485 -19.67 -12.37 -26.15
N HIS A 486 -20.38 -12.95 -25.19
CA HIS A 486 -21.65 -13.63 -25.39
C HIS A 486 -22.63 -13.24 -24.29
N ALA A 487 -23.78 -12.69 -24.68
CA ALA A 487 -24.92 -12.40 -23.79
C ALA A 487 -24.56 -11.64 -22.49
N GLY A 488 -23.72 -10.61 -22.56
CA GLY A 488 -23.32 -9.82 -21.38
C GLY A 488 -22.14 -10.39 -20.59
N THR A 489 -21.47 -11.43 -21.10
CA THR A 489 -20.25 -11.99 -20.50
C THR A 489 -19.11 -12.04 -21.52
N GLY A 490 -17.89 -11.75 -21.08
CA GLY A 490 -16.67 -11.99 -21.85
C GLY A 490 -15.87 -13.14 -21.25
N GLU A 491 -15.32 -14.01 -22.09
CA GLU A 491 -14.40 -15.06 -21.62
C GLU A 491 -12.95 -14.65 -21.85
N LEU A 492 -12.17 -14.70 -20.78
CA LEU A 492 -10.74 -14.43 -20.81
C LEU A 492 -9.97 -15.71 -20.51
N ILE A 493 -9.19 -16.18 -21.48
CA ILE A 493 -8.21 -17.24 -21.25
C ILE A 493 -6.87 -16.59 -20.92
N LEU A 494 -6.36 -16.85 -19.72
CA LEU A 494 -5.05 -16.43 -19.25
C LEU A 494 -4.08 -17.60 -19.40
N ARG A 495 -3.02 -17.40 -20.18
CA ARG A 495 -1.90 -18.36 -20.28
C ARG A 495 -1.19 -18.49 -18.93
N PRO A 496 -0.35 -19.51 -18.75
CA PRO A 496 0.49 -19.63 -17.57
C PRO A 496 1.27 -18.34 -17.29
N PHE A 497 1.20 -17.83 -16.05
CA PHE A 497 1.92 -16.62 -15.61
C PHE A 497 1.60 -15.35 -16.42
N GLU A 498 0.44 -15.30 -17.08
CA GLU A 498 0.02 -14.16 -17.90
C GLU A 498 -0.83 -13.17 -17.09
N ALA A 499 -0.47 -11.89 -17.19
CA ALA A 499 -1.30 -10.78 -16.78
C ALA A 499 -2.02 -10.17 -18.00
N LYS A 500 -3.29 -9.80 -17.84
CA LYS A 500 -4.06 -9.07 -18.86
C LYS A 500 -4.84 -7.94 -18.24
N ALA A 501 -4.63 -6.74 -18.78
CA ALA A 501 -5.48 -5.59 -18.53
C ALA A 501 -6.57 -5.52 -19.61
N VAL A 502 -7.81 -5.41 -19.18
CA VAL A 502 -8.98 -5.36 -20.06
C VAL A 502 -9.86 -4.16 -19.71
N GLU A 503 -10.61 -3.66 -20.69
CA GLU A 503 -11.51 -2.52 -20.55
C GLU A 503 -12.88 -2.86 -21.15
N ILE A 504 -13.95 -2.48 -20.45
CA ILE A 504 -15.33 -2.68 -20.88
C ILE A 504 -15.80 -1.36 -21.50
N ARG A 505 -16.23 -1.39 -22.77
CA ARG A 505 -16.75 -0.22 -23.49
C ARG A 505 -18.15 -0.50 -23.99
N SER A 506 -19.01 0.51 -23.97
CA SER A 506 -20.34 0.45 -24.59
C SER A 506 -20.30 0.56 -26.12
#